data_AF-A0A166TD96-F1
#
_entry.id   AF-A0A166TD96-F1
#
_cell.length_a   1.000
_cell.length_b   1.000
_cell.length_c   1.000
_cell.angle_alpha   90.00
_cell.angle_beta   90.00
_cell.angle_gamma   90.00
#
_symmetry.space_group_name_H-M   'P 1'
#
loop_
_entity.id
_entity.type
_entity.pdbx_description
1 polymer ?
#
loop_
_entity_poly.entity_id
_entity_poly.type
_entity_poly.pdbx_seq_one_letter_code
_entity_poly.pdbx_strand_id
1 'polypeptide(L)'
;GGVLAERQGTISNDIAAAEDLKVKASEAEAAYDKALVDARAEANRIVAEAKAEIQSDLDAAIAKADAEIAAKSAESEKAIAEIRAGAMDNVRAVAKDTAQELVAALGGKADAQTVSAAVDSRMKG
;
A
#
# COMPACT_ATOMS: atom_id res chain seq x y z
N GLY A 1 -22.97 85.88 -11.65
CA GLY A 1 -22.83 85.27 -10.32
C GLY A 1 -23.20 83.78 -10.30
N GLY A 2 -24.42 83.42 -10.75
CA GLY A 2 -24.98 82.06 -10.53
C GLY A 2 -24.25 80.89 -11.21
N VAL A 3 -23.82 81.03 -12.47
CA VAL A 3 -23.24 79.90 -13.25
C VAL A 3 -21.92 79.38 -12.65
N LEU A 4 -21.10 80.25 -12.07
CA LEU A 4 -19.83 79.84 -11.44
C LEU A 4 -20.08 79.13 -10.10
N ALA A 5 -21.06 79.58 -9.32
CA ALA A 5 -21.43 78.95 -8.06
C ALA A 5 -22.04 77.56 -8.28
N GLU A 6 -22.90 77.41 -9.29
CA GLU A 6 -23.48 76.12 -9.69
C GLU A 6 -22.39 75.13 -10.10
N ARG A 7 -21.44 75.55 -10.96
CA ARG A 7 -20.30 74.71 -11.37
C ARG A 7 -19.44 74.29 -10.18
N GLN A 8 -19.17 75.21 -9.24
CA GLN A 8 -18.39 74.90 -8.05
C GLN A 8 -19.10 73.88 -7.15
N GLY A 9 -20.42 73.99 -7.02
CA GLY A 9 -21.25 73.01 -6.33
C GLY A 9 -21.20 71.62 -6.98
N THR A 10 -21.35 71.55 -8.30
CA THR A 10 -21.26 70.28 -9.05
C THR A 10 -19.89 69.64 -8.93
N ILE A 11 -18.80 70.41 -9.12
CA ILE A 11 -17.43 69.90 -8.98
C ILE A 11 -17.19 69.35 -7.57
N SER A 12 -17.64 70.06 -6.53
CA SER A 12 -17.48 69.60 -5.15
C SER A 12 -18.25 68.31 -4.88
N ASN A 13 -19.45 68.15 -5.46
CA ASN A 13 -20.24 66.93 -5.33
C ASN A 13 -19.57 65.76 -6.05
N ASP A 14 -19.11 65.97 -7.28
CA ASP A 14 -18.44 64.94 -8.08
C ASP A 14 -17.14 64.47 -7.42
N ILE A 15 -16.36 65.39 -6.81
CA ILE A 15 -15.16 65.04 -6.04
C ILE A 15 -15.53 64.19 -4.81
N ALA A 16 -16.57 64.58 -4.07
CA ALA A 16 -17.00 63.83 -2.89
C ALA A 16 -17.48 62.41 -3.27
N ALA A 17 -18.24 62.28 -4.36
CA ALA A 17 -18.67 60.99 -4.89
C ALA A 17 -17.50 60.13 -5.37
N ALA A 18 -16.49 60.74 -6.02
CA ALA A 18 -15.30 60.03 -6.47
C ALA A 18 -14.46 59.49 -5.30
N GLU A 19 -14.28 60.27 -4.23
CA GLU A 19 -13.57 59.82 -3.03
C GLU A 19 -14.34 58.71 -2.31
N ASP A 20 -15.67 58.79 -2.20
CA ASP A 20 -16.49 57.73 -1.61
C ASP A 20 -16.41 56.42 -2.43
N LEU A 21 -16.48 56.51 -3.77
CA LEU A 21 -16.29 55.36 -4.65
C LEU A 21 -14.89 54.76 -4.53
N LYS A 22 -13.86 55.59 -4.38
CA LYS A 22 -12.48 55.15 -4.18
C LYS A 22 -12.32 54.39 -2.87
N VAL A 23 -12.87 54.89 -1.77
CA VAL A 23 -12.87 54.20 -0.47
C VAL A 23 -13.56 52.85 -0.58
N LYS A 24 -14.76 52.80 -1.15
CA LYS A 24 -15.50 51.54 -1.37
C LYS A 24 -14.73 50.55 -2.24
N ALA A 25 -14.05 51.01 -3.28
CA ALA A 25 -13.23 50.16 -4.13
C ALA A 25 -12.04 49.56 -3.36
N SER A 26 -11.33 50.37 -2.56
CA SER A 26 -10.22 49.88 -1.74
C SER A 26 -10.67 48.89 -0.66
N GLU A 27 -11.83 49.12 -0.03
CA GLU A 27 -12.40 48.18 0.93
C GLU A 27 -12.79 46.85 0.28
N ALA A 28 -13.40 46.91 -0.92
CA ALA A 28 -13.77 45.73 -1.69
C ALA A 28 -12.53 44.93 -2.15
N GLU A 29 -11.47 45.61 -2.59
CA GLU A 29 -10.20 44.99 -2.96
C GLU A 29 -9.55 44.28 -1.77
N ALA A 30 -9.49 44.94 -0.60
CA ALA A 30 -8.97 44.34 0.61
C ALA A 30 -9.79 43.11 1.07
N ALA A 31 -11.12 43.17 0.96
CA ALA A 31 -11.99 42.04 1.27
C ALA A 31 -11.79 40.87 0.29
N TYR A 32 -11.61 41.16 -1.00
CA TYR A 32 -11.33 40.16 -2.03
C TYR A 32 -9.98 39.47 -1.81
N ASP A 33 -8.92 40.23 -1.56
CA ASP A 33 -7.59 39.69 -1.30
C ASP A 33 -7.58 38.81 -0.05
N LYS A 34 -8.27 39.25 1.02
CA LYS A 34 -8.45 38.44 2.22
C LYS A 34 -9.17 37.13 1.91
N ALA A 35 -10.29 37.19 1.20
CA ALA A 35 -11.04 35.99 0.81
C ALA A 35 -10.19 35.03 -0.04
N LEU A 36 -9.32 35.55 -0.91
CA LEU A 36 -8.42 34.74 -1.73
C LEU A 36 -7.36 34.03 -0.87
N VAL A 37 -6.78 34.72 0.12
CA VAL A 37 -5.81 34.13 1.06
C VAL A 37 -6.48 33.05 1.90
N ASP A 38 -7.65 33.34 2.46
CA ASP A 38 -8.41 32.39 3.29
C ASP A 38 -8.79 31.14 2.47
N ALA A 39 -9.27 31.33 1.22
CA ALA A 39 -9.60 30.23 0.33
C ALA A 39 -8.37 29.35 -0.02
N ARG A 40 -7.20 29.96 -0.24
CA ARG A 40 -5.95 29.21 -0.47
C ARG A 40 -5.50 28.45 0.76
N ALA A 41 -5.62 29.05 1.95
CA ALA A 41 -5.29 28.38 3.20
C ALA A 41 -6.19 27.17 3.44
N GLU A 42 -7.50 27.33 3.20
CA GLU A 42 -8.46 26.24 3.33
C GLU A 42 -8.23 25.12 2.31
N ALA A 43 -7.95 25.47 1.05
CA ALA A 43 -7.58 24.48 0.03
C ALA A 43 -6.34 23.66 0.44
N ASN A 44 -5.31 24.33 1.00
CA ASN A 44 -4.12 23.65 1.49
C ASN A 44 -4.43 22.73 2.69
N ARG A 45 -5.31 23.15 3.59
CA ARG A 45 -5.78 22.33 4.72
C ARG A 45 -6.47 21.06 4.23
N ILE A 46 -7.42 21.19 3.30
CA ILE A 46 -8.15 20.06 2.70
C ILE A 46 -7.17 19.09 2.02
N VAL A 47 -6.20 19.60 1.26
CA VAL A 47 -5.19 18.75 0.60
C VAL A 47 -4.33 17.99 1.63
N ALA A 48 -3.96 18.64 2.73
CA ALA A 48 -3.19 17.99 3.78
C ALA A 48 -3.98 16.89 4.48
N GLU A 49 -5.26 17.16 4.81
CA GLU A 49 -6.17 16.19 5.42
C GLU A 49 -6.42 14.98 4.51
N ALA A 50 -6.73 15.22 3.23
CA ALA A 50 -6.92 14.15 2.26
C ALA A 50 -5.66 13.30 2.07
N LYS A 51 -4.47 13.92 2.06
CA LYS A 51 -3.20 13.17 2.00
C LYS A 51 -2.97 12.31 3.23
N ALA A 52 -3.31 12.81 4.42
CA ALA A 52 -3.17 12.05 5.65
C ALA A 52 -4.12 10.85 5.70
N GLU A 53 -5.37 11.04 5.25
CA GLU A 53 -6.36 9.97 5.14
C GLU A 53 -5.92 8.89 4.15
N ILE A 54 -5.51 9.30 2.94
CA ILE A 54 -4.99 8.38 1.91
C ILE A 54 -3.78 7.59 2.42
N GLN A 55 -2.87 8.25 3.15
CA GLN A 55 -1.70 7.57 3.71
C GLN A 55 -2.10 6.52 4.75
N SER A 56 -3.06 6.84 5.62
CA SER A 56 -3.58 5.91 6.63
C SER A 56 -4.21 4.67 5.96
N ASP A 57 -5.01 4.88 4.92
CA ASP A 57 -5.64 3.78 4.18
C ASP A 57 -4.62 2.92 3.44
N LEU A 58 -3.59 3.55 2.85
CA LEU A 58 -2.48 2.85 2.21
C LEU A 58 -1.72 1.97 3.21
N ASP A 59 -1.37 2.52 4.38
CA ASP A 59 -0.64 1.79 5.42
C ASP A 59 -1.46 0.60 5.93
N ALA A 60 -2.78 0.77 6.09
CA ALA A 60 -3.69 -0.32 6.46
C ALA A 60 -3.77 -1.41 5.37
N ALA A 61 -3.84 -1.02 4.10
CA ALA A 61 -3.85 -1.94 2.97
C ALA A 61 -2.54 -2.73 2.86
N ILE A 62 -1.39 -2.07 3.07
CA ILE A 62 -0.07 -2.71 3.09
C ILE A 62 -0.01 -3.73 4.23
N ALA A 63 -0.37 -3.34 5.45
CA ALA A 63 -0.34 -4.24 6.60
C ALA A 63 -1.21 -5.49 6.39
N LYS A 64 -2.38 -5.33 5.76
CA LYS A 64 -3.25 -6.44 5.39
C LYS A 64 -2.59 -7.34 4.33
N ALA A 65 -2.02 -6.76 3.27
CA ALA A 65 -1.35 -7.51 2.22
C ALA A 65 -0.16 -8.31 2.77
N ASP A 66 0.66 -7.72 3.65
CA ASP A 66 1.78 -8.39 4.30
C ASP A 66 1.32 -9.58 5.15
N ALA A 67 0.22 -9.42 5.90
CA ALA A 67 -0.36 -10.51 6.68
C ALA A 67 -0.87 -11.66 5.79
N GLU A 68 -1.52 -11.36 4.66
CA GLU A 68 -1.98 -12.35 3.69
C GLU A 68 -0.80 -13.08 3.00
N ILE A 69 0.25 -12.34 2.62
CA ILE A 69 1.47 -12.90 2.04
C ILE A 69 2.17 -13.83 3.04
N ALA A 70 2.29 -13.42 4.30
CA ALA A 70 2.90 -14.23 5.35
C ALA A 70 2.11 -15.52 5.59
N ALA A 71 0.78 -15.44 5.67
CA ALA A 71 -0.09 -16.60 5.79
C ALA A 71 0.06 -17.56 4.60
N LYS A 72 0.07 -17.03 3.37
CA LYS A 72 0.21 -17.84 2.16
C LYS A 72 1.58 -18.49 2.04
N SER A 73 2.63 -17.79 2.47
CA SER A 73 4.00 -18.30 2.49
C SER A 73 4.11 -19.47 3.47
N ALA A 74 3.57 -19.31 4.69
CA ALA A 74 3.56 -20.38 5.69
C ALA A 74 2.77 -21.62 5.24
N GLU A 75 1.61 -21.41 4.60
CA GLU A 75 0.82 -22.51 4.01
C GLU A 75 1.62 -23.25 2.92
N SER A 76 2.29 -22.49 2.04
CA SER A 76 3.09 -23.05 0.95
C SER A 76 4.29 -23.83 1.47
N GLU A 77 4.98 -23.32 2.49
CA GLU A 77 6.08 -24.03 3.15
C GLU A 77 5.61 -25.35 3.76
N LYS A 78 4.44 -25.36 4.41
CA LYS A 78 3.84 -26.59 4.94
C LYS A 78 3.55 -27.60 3.84
N ALA A 79 2.92 -27.16 2.75
CA ALA A 79 2.64 -28.03 1.60
C ALA A 79 3.93 -28.58 0.96
N ILE A 80 4.97 -27.76 0.82
CA ILE A 80 6.28 -28.20 0.33
C ILE A 80 6.91 -29.22 1.28
N ALA A 81 6.83 -29.02 2.60
CA ALA A 81 7.34 -29.96 3.58
C ALA A 81 6.61 -31.32 3.51
N GLU A 82 5.29 -31.31 3.35
CA GLU A 82 4.48 -32.51 3.15
C GLU A 82 4.87 -33.25 1.86
N ILE A 83 5.02 -32.53 0.75
CA ILE A 83 5.48 -33.11 -0.53
C ILE A 83 6.87 -33.72 -0.38
N ARG A 84 7.80 -33.04 0.30
CA ARG A 84 9.16 -33.56 0.54
C ARG A 84 9.14 -34.81 1.39
N ALA A 85 8.34 -34.84 2.45
CA ALA A 85 8.19 -36.03 3.30
C ALA A 85 7.64 -37.21 2.49
N GLY A 86 6.54 -37.01 1.74
CA GLY A 86 5.96 -38.04 0.89
C GLY A 86 6.91 -38.52 -0.20
N ALA A 87 7.68 -37.61 -0.82
CA ALA A 87 8.71 -37.98 -1.80
C ALA A 87 9.81 -38.85 -1.17
N MET A 88 10.27 -38.52 0.03
CA MET A 88 11.29 -39.32 0.74
C MET A 88 10.77 -40.71 1.11
N ASP A 89 9.51 -40.83 1.52
CA ASP A 89 8.90 -42.12 1.82
C ASP A 89 8.73 -42.97 0.56
N ASN A 90 8.33 -42.37 -0.57
CA ASN A 90 8.29 -43.06 -1.86
C ASN A 90 9.68 -43.54 -2.29
N VAL A 91 10.72 -42.71 -2.15
CA VAL A 91 12.11 -43.11 -2.45
C VAL A 91 12.55 -44.27 -1.56
N ARG A 92 12.23 -44.24 -0.25
CA ARG A 92 12.52 -45.35 0.66
C ARG A 92 11.84 -46.64 0.22
N ALA A 93 10.57 -46.59 -0.15
CA ALA A 93 9.82 -47.75 -0.63
C ALA A 93 10.48 -48.34 -1.88
N VAL A 94 10.69 -47.53 -2.91
CA VAL A 94 11.32 -47.97 -4.17
C VAL A 94 12.72 -48.53 -3.93
N ALA A 95 13.53 -47.91 -3.07
CA ALA A 95 14.87 -48.38 -2.76
C ALA A 95 14.86 -49.74 -2.04
N LYS A 96 13.93 -49.96 -1.10
CA LYS A 96 13.78 -51.24 -0.40
C LYS A 96 13.32 -52.34 -1.34
N ASP A 97 12.29 -52.08 -2.15
CA ASP A 97 11.75 -53.04 -3.11
C ASP A 97 12.82 -53.42 -4.15
N THR A 98 13.51 -52.43 -4.73
CA THR A 98 14.58 -52.66 -5.70
C THR A 98 15.75 -53.45 -5.09
N ALA A 99 16.15 -53.13 -3.86
CA ALA A 99 17.23 -53.85 -3.19
C ALA A 99 16.86 -55.31 -2.90
N GLN A 100 15.61 -55.58 -2.50
CA GLN A 100 15.12 -56.95 -2.29
C GLN A 100 15.13 -57.76 -3.59
N GLU A 101 14.62 -57.18 -4.67
CA GLU A 101 14.61 -57.81 -6.00
C GLU A 101 16.03 -58.10 -6.51
N LEU A 102 16.97 -57.17 -6.32
CA LEU A 102 18.38 -57.38 -6.69
C LEU A 102 19.03 -58.52 -5.90
N VAL A 103 18.80 -58.60 -4.58
CA VAL A 103 19.33 -59.69 -3.75
C VAL A 103 18.78 -61.04 -4.21
N ALA A 104 17.48 -61.10 -4.53
CA ALA A 104 16.84 -62.30 -5.05
C ALA A 104 17.41 -62.70 -6.43
N ALA A 105 17.56 -61.73 -7.35
CA ALA A 105 18.09 -61.97 -8.69
C ALA A 105 19.55 -62.46 -8.68
N LEU A 106 20.35 -62.04 -7.70
CA LEU A 106 21.74 -62.47 -7.50
C LEU A 106 21.87 -63.82 -6.76
N GLY A 107 20.75 -64.50 -6.46
CA GLY A 107 20.72 -65.82 -5.81
C GLY A 107 20.82 -65.79 -4.28
N GLY A 108 20.72 -64.61 -3.67
CA GLY A 108 20.64 -64.46 -2.21
C GLY A 108 19.21 -64.63 -1.68
N LYS A 109 19.07 -64.99 -0.40
CA LYS A 109 17.77 -64.86 0.31
C LYS A 109 17.63 -63.42 0.79
N ALA A 110 16.67 -62.68 0.23
CA ALA A 110 16.33 -61.34 0.69
C ALA A 110 15.67 -61.42 2.08
N ASP A 111 16.45 -61.27 3.14
CA ASP A 111 15.89 -61.01 4.46
C ASP A 111 15.38 -59.57 4.51
N ALA A 112 14.05 -59.41 4.49
CA ALA A 112 13.41 -58.10 4.36
C ALA A 112 13.80 -57.12 5.48
N GLN A 113 14.02 -57.63 6.70
CA GLN A 113 14.45 -56.80 7.83
C GLN A 113 15.88 -56.28 7.65
N THR A 114 16.82 -57.15 7.29
CA THR A 114 18.21 -56.78 7.07
C THR A 114 18.36 -55.81 5.89
N VAL A 115 17.64 -56.06 4.78
CA VAL A 115 17.64 -55.16 3.61
C VAL A 115 17.04 -53.79 3.95
N SER A 116 15.89 -53.75 4.63
CA SER A 116 15.29 -52.49 5.07
C SER A 116 16.22 -51.70 5.98
N ALA A 117 16.87 -52.36 6.96
CA ALA A 117 17.80 -51.70 7.88
C ALA A 117 19.03 -51.14 7.16
N ALA A 118 19.59 -51.89 6.19
CA ALA A 118 20.73 -51.45 5.40
C ALA A 118 20.39 -50.24 4.52
N VAL A 119 19.23 -50.25 3.85
CA VAL A 119 18.74 -49.13 3.02
C VAL A 119 18.46 -47.91 3.89
N ASP A 120 17.77 -48.08 5.03
CA ASP A 120 17.48 -46.98 5.97
C ASP A 120 18.77 -46.37 6.55
N SER A 121 19.79 -47.19 6.83
CA SER A 121 21.10 -46.71 7.27
C SER A 121 21.83 -45.92 6.18
N ARG A 122 21.66 -46.27 4.90
CA ARG A 122 22.27 -45.52 3.80
C ARG A 122 21.53 -44.24 3.43
N MET A 123 20.21 -44.20 3.60
CA MET A 123 19.42 -42.99 3.36
C MET A 123 19.55 -41.93 4.46
N LYS A 124 20.11 -42.27 5.62
CA LYS A 124 20.39 -41.33 6.73
C LYS A 124 21.80 -40.71 6.66
N GLY A 125 22.63 -41.15 5.72
CA GLY A 125 24.03 -40.71 5.56
C GLY A 125 24.16 -39.43 4.76
#